data_AF-A0ABD6B2D5-F1
#
_entry.id   AF-A0ABD6B2D5-F1
#
_cell.length_a   1.000
_cell.length_b   1.000
_cell.length_c   1.000
_cell.angle_alpha   90.00
_cell.angle_beta   90.00
_cell.angle_gamma   90.00
#
_symmetry.space_group_name_H-M   'P 1'
#
loop_
_entity.id
_entity.type
_entity.pdbx_description
1 polymer ?
#
loop_
_entity_poly.entity_id
_entity_poly.type
_entity_poly.pdbx_seq_one_letter_code
_entity_poly.pdbx_strand_id
1 'polypeptide(L)'
;MPDIDETARSLTATRGSLDELPVVAVRVDDPTVTVVLGLPSGDRFEEELTVPPVWGMNCRLKTLLDAYSLALDDVTSLEGETVPCTRSVEGDGLTFGLDLDALSA
;
A
#
# COMPACT_ATOMS: atom_id res chain seq x y z
N MET A 1 -9.94 -14.80 -33.72
CA MET A 1 -8.98 -15.14 -32.64
C MET A 1 -9.05 -14.01 -31.64
N PRO A 2 -9.20 -14.29 -30.33
CA PRO A 2 -9.46 -13.25 -29.33
C PRO A 2 -8.30 -12.28 -29.24
N ASP A 3 -8.69 -11.01 -29.14
CA ASP A 3 -7.89 -9.80 -29.06
C ASP A 3 -7.33 -9.69 -27.63
N ILE A 4 -6.05 -10.02 -27.45
CA ILE A 4 -5.34 -10.00 -26.16
C ILE A 4 -4.21 -8.96 -26.15
N ASP A 5 -4.07 -8.19 -27.24
CA ASP A 5 -2.91 -7.32 -27.46
C ASP A 5 -3.15 -5.88 -26.94
N GLU A 6 -4.40 -5.46 -26.77
CA GLU A 6 -4.70 -4.07 -26.34
C GLU A 6 -4.58 -3.87 -24.81
N THR A 7 -4.97 -4.87 -24.01
CA THR A 7 -4.86 -4.79 -22.53
C THR A 7 -3.41 -4.77 -22.04
N ALA A 8 -2.48 -5.37 -22.81
CA ALA A 8 -1.06 -5.36 -22.49
C ALA A 8 -0.39 -3.99 -22.72
N ARG A 9 -0.95 -3.17 -23.62
CA ARG A 9 -0.34 -1.89 -24.03
C ARG A 9 -0.59 -0.76 -23.02
N SER A 10 -1.73 -0.79 -22.34
CA SER A 10 -2.05 0.15 -21.24
C SER A 10 -1.19 -0.07 -19.98
N LEU A 11 -0.57 -1.25 -19.84
CA LEU A 11 0.33 -1.57 -18.71
C LEU A 11 1.77 -1.07 -18.90
N THR A 12 2.15 -0.66 -20.12
CA THR A 12 3.52 -0.21 -20.43
C THR A 12 3.75 1.27 -20.10
N ALA A 13 2.69 2.07 -19.99
CA ALA A 13 2.79 3.51 -19.71
C ALA A 13 3.07 3.83 -18.24
N THR A 14 2.78 2.90 -17.32
CA THR A 14 2.92 3.11 -15.87
C THR A 14 4.32 2.80 -15.36
N ARG A 15 5.36 3.07 -16.16
CA ARG A 15 6.77 2.73 -15.91
C ARG A 15 7.45 3.58 -14.83
N GLY A 16 6.68 4.17 -13.92
CA GLY A 16 7.19 4.61 -12.62
C GLY A 16 7.30 3.38 -11.72
N SER A 17 8.27 3.33 -10.82
CA SER A 17 8.42 2.24 -9.85
C SER A 17 7.09 2.05 -9.12
N LEU A 18 6.35 0.99 -9.47
CA LEU A 18 5.09 0.62 -8.83
C LEU A 18 5.34 -0.23 -7.57
N ASP A 19 6.59 -0.61 -7.36
CA ASP A 19 7.10 -1.34 -6.21
C ASP A 19 7.10 -0.45 -4.96
N GLU A 20 7.02 0.88 -5.10
CA GLU A 20 7.01 1.86 -4.00
C GLU A 20 5.99 2.96 -4.32
N LEU A 21 5.04 3.21 -3.42
CA LEU A 21 4.03 4.25 -3.59
C LEU A 21 4.16 5.31 -2.49
N PRO A 22 4.04 6.60 -2.82
CA PRO A 22 3.99 7.64 -1.82
C PRO A 22 2.67 7.59 -1.06
N VAL A 23 2.76 7.67 0.25
CA VAL A 23 1.62 7.84 1.14
C VAL A 23 1.15 9.29 1.01
N VAL A 24 -0.04 9.48 0.44
CA VAL A 24 -0.61 10.81 0.21
C VAL A 24 -1.47 11.28 1.36
N ALA A 25 -2.02 10.36 2.15
CA ALA A 25 -2.72 10.67 3.38
C ALA A 25 -2.73 9.48 4.34
N VAL A 26 -2.83 9.74 5.64
CA VAL A 26 -3.06 8.72 6.66
C VAL A 26 -4.22 9.17 7.54
N ARG A 27 -5.13 8.26 7.83
CA ARG A 27 -6.24 8.47 8.75
C ARG A 27 -6.18 7.45 9.86
N VAL A 28 -6.37 7.93 11.08
CA VAL A 28 -6.42 7.09 12.27
C VAL A 28 -7.81 7.22 12.85
N ASP A 29 -8.55 6.12 12.86
CA ASP A 29 -9.92 6.00 13.33
C ASP A 29 -9.95 4.82 14.31
N ASP A 30 -9.61 5.04 15.59
CA ASP A 30 -9.48 3.96 16.60
C ASP A 30 -10.67 2.97 16.55
N PRO A 31 -10.46 1.67 16.26
CA PRO A 31 -9.20 0.91 16.26
C PRO A 31 -8.64 0.59 14.86
N THR A 32 -8.67 1.52 13.92
CA THR A 32 -8.39 1.31 12.50
C THR A 32 -7.49 2.42 11.96
N VAL A 33 -6.54 2.08 11.09
CA VAL A 33 -5.67 3.03 10.40
C VAL A 33 -5.86 2.86 8.90
N THR A 34 -6.28 3.92 8.21
CA THR A 34 -6.40 3.94 6.76
C THR A 34 -5.21 4.66 6.16
N VAL A 35 -4.40 3.97 5.37
CA VAL A 35 -3.26 4.52 4.64
C VAL A 35 -3.67 4.75 3.20
N VAL A 36 -3.60 5.99 2.72
CA VAL A 36 -3.94 6.36 1.35
C VAL A 36 -2.66 6.49 0.54
N LEU A 37 -2.52 5.66 -0.48
CA LEU A 37 -1.39 5.60 -1.40
C LEU A 37 -1.76 6.28 -2.72
N GLY A 38 -0.86 7.12 -3.23
CA GLY A 38 -1.03 7.79 -4.53
C GLY A 38 -0.54 6.90 -5.66
N LEU A 39 -1.44 6.48 -6.55
CA LEU A 39 -1.05 5.67 -7.72
C LEU A 39 -0.58 6.58 -8.87
N PRO A 40 0.42 6.16 -9.66
CA PRO A 40 0.89 6.92 -10.82
C PRO A 40 -0.17 7.05 -11.92
N SER A 41 -1.22 6.22 -11.92
CA SER A 41 -2.38 6.34 -12.80
C SER A 41 -3.24 7.58 -12.50
N GLY A 42 -3.04 8.25 -11.36
CA GLY A 42 -3.87 9.35 -10.86
C GLY A 42 -4.96 8.89 -9.89
N ASP A 43 -5.17 7.58 -9.77
CA ASP A 43 -6.02 6.94 -8.77
C ASP A 43 -5.38 6.97 -7.36
N ARG A 44 -6.20 6.65 -6.36
CA ARG A 44 -5.76 6.50 -4.97
C ARG A 44 -6.16 5.13 -4.47
N PHE A 45 -5.27 4.49 -3.73
CA PHE A 45 -5.53 3.23 -3.07
C PHE A 45 -5.60 3.45 -1.57
N GLU A 46 -6.67 3.01 -0.93
CA GLU A 46 -6.88 3.16 0.50
C GLU A 46 -6.74 1.78 1.15
N GLU A 47 -5.71 1.60 1.98
CA GLU A 47 -5.50 0.38 2.74
C GLU A 47 -5.95 0.57 4.18
N GLU A 48 -6.97 -0.20 4.57
CA GLU A 48 -7.47 -0.21 5.93
C GLU A 48 -6.77 -1.29 6.75
N LEU A 49 -6.07 -0.86 7.79
CA LEU A 49 -5.33 -1.69 8.72
C LEU A 49 -5.97 -1.60 10.10
N THR A 50 -6.65 -2.66 10.54
CA THR A 50 -7.18 -2.71 11.90
C THR A 50 -6.03 -2.84 12.91
N VAL A 51 -6.01 -1.95 13.89
CA VAL A 51 -5.15 -2.00 15.07
C VAL A 51 -5.63 -3.17 15.94
N PRO A 52 -4.84 -4.26 16.06
CA PRO A 52 -5.24 -5.35 16.91
C PRO A 52 -5.12 -4.93 18.38
N PRO A 53 -5.93 -5.52 19.28
CA PRO A 53 -5.81 -5.29 20.72
C PRO A 53 -4.45 -5.75 21.27
N VAL A 54 -3.76 -6.65 20.57
CA VAL A 54 -2.41 -7.11 20.90
C VAL A 54 -1.55 -7.13 19.64
N TRP A 55 -0.40 -6.48 19.72
CA TRP A 55 0.57 -6.32 18.64
C TRP A 55 1.39 -7.58 18.43
N GLY A 56 0.74 -8.60 17.88
CA GLY A 56 1.33 -9.89 17.54
C GLY A 56 2.42 -9.79 16.47
N MET A 57 3.21 -10.86 16.33
CA MET A 57 4.34 -10.93 15.39
C MET A 57 3.93 -10.88 13.91
N ASN A 58 2.65 -11.13 13.61
CA ASN A 58 2.07 -11.07 12.25
C ASN A 58 1.20 -9.82 12.04
N CYS A 59 1.30 -8.82 12.92
CA CYS A 59 0.49 -7.62 12.80
C CYS A 59 1.05 -6.74 11.67
N ARG A 60 0.24 -6.60 10.61
CA ARG A 60 0.61 -5.83 9.43
C ARG A 60 0.99 -4.38 9.73
N LEU A 61 0.14 -3.71 10.53
CA LEU A 61 0.37 -2.34 10.98
C LEU A 61 1.65 -2.21 11.81
N LYS A 62 1.94 -3.21 12.66
CA LYS A 62 3.18 -3.21 13.45
C LYS A 62 4.41 -3.28 12.56
N THR A 63 4.45 -4.19 11.59
CA THR A 63 5.58 -4.33 10.67
C THR A 63 5.84 -3.02 9.93
N LEU A 64 4.78 -2.37 9.45
CA LEU A 64 4.88 -1.07 8.82
C LEU A 64 5.50 -0.04 9.78
N LEU A 65 4.93 0.11 10.97
CA LEU A 65 5.40 1.08 11.94
C LEU A 65 6.84 0.82 12.41
N ASP A 66 7.22 -0.45 12.59
CA ASP A 66 8.57 -0.85 12.99
C ASP A 66 9.61 -0.48 11.91
N ALA A 67 9.29 -0.72 10.64
CA ALA A 67 10.17 -0.39 9.52
C ALA A 67 10.46 1.11 9.40
N TYR A 68 9.49 1.95 9.75
CA TYR A 68 9.67 3.41 9.82
C TYR A 68 10.05 3.92 11.21
N SER A 69 10.25 3.03 12.18
CA SER A 69 10.49 3.37 13.59
C SER A 69 9.47 4.36 14.16
N LEU A 70 8.21 4.22 13.75
CA LEU A 70 7.07 5.04 14.17
C LEU A 70 6.24 4.33 15.25
N ALA A 71 5.61 5.12 16.12
CA ALA A 71 4.56 4.63 17.01
C ALA A 71 3.19 4.75 16.34
N LEU A 72 2.17 4.10 16.89
CA LEU A 72 0.79 4.27 16.43
C LEU A 72 0.33 5.73 16.48
N ASP A 73 0.76 6.47 17.52
CA ASP A 73 0.46 7.90 17.70
C ASP A 73 1.11 8.76 16.60
N ASP A 74 2.24 8.30 16.05
CA ASP A 74 3.03 8.97 15.03
C ASP A 74 2.79 8.42 13.62
N VAL A 75 1.79 7.55 13.41
CA VAL A 75 1.53 6.93 12.09
C VAL A 75 1.17 7.96 11.01
N THR A 76 0.68 9.14 11.39
CA THR A 76 0.48 10.27 10.48
C THR A 76 1.78 10.84 9.93
N SER A 77 2.92 10.62 10.60
CA SER A 77 4.24 10.98 10.06
C SER A 77 4.65 10.13 8.85
N LEU A 78 3.93 9.04 8.58
CA LEU A 78 4.08 8.24 7.37
C LEU A 78 3.56 9.01 6.13
N GLU A 79 2.77 10.07 6.31
CA GLU A 79 2.33 10.94 5.20
C GLU A 79 3.53 11.60 4.51
N GLY A 80 3.69 11.34 3.22
CA GLY A 80 4.81 11.80 2.41
C GLY A 80 5.98 10.80 2.32
N GLU A 81 5.98 9.73 3.11
CA GLU A 81 6.93 8.62 2.94
C GLU A 81 6.53 7.73 1.75
N THR A 82 7.51 7.03 1.19
CA THR A 82 7.30 6.02 0.14
C THR A 82 7.34 4.64 0.73
N VAL A 83 6.23 3.91 0.62
CA VAL A 83 6.08 2.56 1.16
C VAL A 83 6.10 1.51 0.05
N PRO A 84 6.75 0.36 0.26
CA PRO A 84 6.77 -0.70 -0.73
C PRO A 84 5.38 -1.32 -0.89
N CYS A 85 5.02 -1.61 -2.12
CA CYS A 85 3.71 -2.06 -2.52
C CYS A 85 3.80 -3.26 -3.46
N THR A 86 2.92 -4.23 -3.25
CA THR A 86 2.64 -5.30 -4.20
C THR A 86 1.52 -4.90 -5.14
N ARG A 87 1.59 -5.45 -6.35
CA ARG A 87 0.47 -5.51 -7.27
C ARG A 87 -0.01 -6.95 -7.35
N SER A 88 -1.30 -7.16 -7.15
CA SER A 88 -1.97 -8.43 -7.41
C SER A 88 -3.02 -8.22 -8.47
N VAL A 89 -3.02 -9.06 -9.50
CA VAL A 89 -4.11 -9.09 -10.48
C VAL A 89 -5.17 -10.02 -9.91
N GLU A 90 -6.22 -9.46 -9.32
CA GLU A 90 -7.39 -10.22 -8.88
C GLU A 90 -8.58 -9.93 -9.79
N GLY A 91 -8.97 -10.94 -10.58
CA GLY A 91 -10.08 -10.83 -11.53
C GLY A 91 -9.75 -9.96 -12.75
N ASP A 92 -10.63 -9.00 -13.05
CA ASP A 92 -10.54 -8.06 -14.19
C ASP A 92 -9.80 -6.74 -13.83
N GLY A 93 -9.25 -6.63 -12.61
CA GLY A 93 -8.63 -5.42 -12.09
C GLY A 93 -7.22 -5.62 -11.53
N LEU A 94 -6.44 -4.54 -11.54
CA LEU A 94 -5.19 -4.45 -10.79
C LEU A 94 -5.50 -3.98 -9.37
N THR A 95 -5.18 -4.81 -8.40
CA THR A 95 -5.24 -4.47 -6.98
C THR A 95 -3.83 -4.14 -6.50
N PHE A 96 -3.71 -3.12 -5.67
CA PHE A 96 -2.48 -2.76 -4.99
C PHE A 96 -2.59 -3.16 -3.52
N GLY A 97 -1.48 -3.33 -2.83
CA GLY A 97 -1.48 -3.58 -1.39
C GLY A 97 -0.07 -3.41 -0.82
N LEU A 98 0.04 -3.01 0.44
CA LEU A 98 1.34 -2.79 1.10
C LEU A 98 2.15 -4.09 1.13
N ASP A 99 3.40 -4.01 0.64
CA ASP A 99 4.34 -5.12 0.74
C ASP A 99 5.10 -5.05 2.06
N LEU A 100 4.48 -5.61 3.08
CA LEU A 100 5.06 -5.64 4.43
C LEU A 100 6.19 -6.66 4.53
N ASP A 101 6.26 -7.63 3.61
CA ASP A 101 7.34 -8.60 3.54
C ASP A 101 8.66 -7.92 3.15
N ALA A 102 8.64 -7.00 2.15
CA ALA A 102 9.79 -6.16 1.83
C ALA A 102 10.23 -5.24 2.98
N LEU A 103 9.31 -4.82 3.85
CA LEU A 103 9.63 -4.00 5.03
C LEU A 103 10.20 -4.81 6.20
N SER A 104 9.91 -6.11 6.27
CA SER A 104 10.35 -6.97 7.37
C SER A 104 11.70 -7.67 7.12
N ALA A 105 12.32 -7.45 5.96
CA ALA A 105 13.51 -8.15 5.49
C ALA A 105 14.84 -7.51 5.94
#